data_AF-A0A356FCL2-F1
#
_entry.id   AF-A0A356FCL2-F1
#
_cell.length_a   1.000
_cell.length_b   1.000
_cell.length_c   1.000
_cell.angle_alpha   90.00
_cell.angle_beta   90.00
_cell.angle_gamma   90.00
#
_symmetry.space_group_name_H-M   'P 1'
#
loop_
_entity.id
_entity.type
_entity.pdbx_description
1 polymer ?
#
loop_
_entity_poly.entity_id
_entity_poly.type
_entity_poly.pdbx_seq_one_letter_code
_entity_poly.pdbx_strand_id
1 'polypeptide(L)'
;LWFEETLAETSSLFVMRAMARSWKKKPPYPHWADYRDSIRDYVDDIVLKRTGVSEIHQKGLGAFYRAHRKDLEKNCCDRGVNGAMALVLLRLFEEKPERWEAVRWLNGPKQGKGQPFEKYLRNWFDAAPERHKAFIRKLAGLYGISLPD
;
A
#
# COMPACT_ATOMS: atom_id res chain seq x y z
N LEU A 1 10.77 -6.38 -3.44
CA LEU A 1 11.14 -4.95 -3.52
C LEU A 1 9.99 -4.07 -4.01
N TRP A 2 9.53 -4.11 -5.27
CA TRP A 2 8.53 -3.13 -5.75
C TRP A 2 7.23 -3.12 -4.91
N PHE A 3 6.74 -4.27 -4.46
CA PHE A 3 5.52 -4.33 -3.64
C PHE A 3 5.74 -3.79 -2.22
N GLU A 4 6.94 -3.99 -1.67
CA GLU A 4 7.33 -3.43 -0.37
C GLU A 4 7.46 -1.90 -0.47
N GLU A 5 7.97 -1.37 -1.60
CA GLU A 5 7.98 0.06 -1.88
C GLU A 5 6.56 0.63 -1.98
N THR A 6 5.62 -0.10 -2.61
CA THR A 6 4.19 0.27 -2.62
C THR A 6 3.64 0.35 -1.18
N LEU A 7 3.93 -0.65 -0.35
CA LEU A 7 3.50 -0.65 1.06
C LEU A 7 4.18 0.45 1.88
N ALA A 8 5.44 0.75 1.62
CA ALA A 8 6.17 1.83 2.26
C ALA A 8 5.52 3.19 1.96
N GLU A 9 5.21 3.47 0.69
CA GLU A 9 4.46 4.66 0.29
C GLU A 9 3.07 4.70 0.96
N THR A 10 2.34 3.58 0.95
CA THR A 10 1.05 3.47 1.65
C THR A 10 1.17 3.79 3.14
N SER A 11 2.22 3.31 3.80
CA SER A 11 2.44 3.54 5.23
C SER A 11 2.76 5.01 5.53
N SER A 12 3.59 5.64 4.71
CA SER A 12 3.93 7.06 4.81
C SER A 12 2.67 7.91 4.69
N LEU A 13 1.84 7.67 3.67
CA LEU A 13 0.60 8.41 3.47
C LEU A 13 -0.41 8.17 4.60
N PHE A 14 -0.54 6.92 5.06
CA PHE A 14 -1.42 6.58 6.19
C PHE A 14 -1.06 7.36 7.45
N VAL A 15 0.23 7.37 7.81
CA VAL A 15 0.73 8.06 9.01
C VAL A 15 0.60 9.57 8.86
N MET A 16 1.00 10.14 7.72
CA MET A 16 0.90 11.59 7.49
C MET A 16 -0.55 12.08 7.52
N ARG A 17 -1.50 11.33 6.95
CA ARG A 17 -2.94 11.65 7.06
C ARG A 17 -3.42 11.60 8.51
N ALA A 18 -3.00 10.61 9.28
CA ALA A 18 -3.34 10.51 10.69
C ALA A 18 -2.76 11.68 11.50
N MET A 19 -1.51 12.08 11.24
CA MET A 19 -0.87 13.26 11.84
C MET A 19 -1.64 14.54 11.48
N ALA A 20 -1.91 14.78 10.20
CA ALA A 20 -2.64 15.95 9.72
C ALA A 20 -4.05 16.09 10.34
N ARG A 21 -4.69 14.98 10.73
CA ARG A 21 -5.97 14.98 11.47
C ARG A 21 -5.78 15.21 12.96
N SER A 22 -4.86 14.50 13.59
CA SER A 22 -4.74 14.44 15.06
C SER A 22 -4.00 15.65 15.67
N TRP A 23 -3.03 16.22 14.96
CA TRP A 23 -2.13 17.24 15.50
C TRP A 23 -2.83 18.55 15.85
N LYS A 24 -4.04 18.82 15.33
CA LYS A 24 -4.79 20.00 15.79
C LYS A 24 -5.13 19.94 17.27
N LYS A 25 -5.34 18.73 17.80
CA LYS A 25 -5.78 18.50 19.19
C LYS A 25 -4.73 17.82 20.05
N LYS A 26 -3.88 16.99 19.45
CA LYS A 26 -2.89 16.16 20.14
C LYS A 26 -1.56 16.10 19.37
N PRO A 27 -0.88 17.23 19.15
CA PRO A 27 0.44 17.20 18.54
C PRO A 27 1.49 16.71 19.56
N PRO A 28 2.65 16.19 19.11
CA PRO A 28 3.77 15.86 20.00
C PRO A 28 4.27 17.08 20.80
N TYR A 29 4.26 18.25 20.16
CA TYR A 29 4.56 19.54 20.79
C TYR A 29 3.44 20.54 20.46
N PRO A 30 2.94 21.35 21.42
CA PRO A 30 1.82 22.26 21.18
C PRO A 30 2.00 23.19 19.97
N HIS A 31 3.22 23.68 19.74
CA HIS A 31 3.54 24.58 18.63
C HIS A 31 3.53 23.89 17.25
N TRP A 32 3.38 22.56 17.17
CA TRP A 32 3.22 21.82 15.91
C TRP A 32 1.75 21.68 15.49
N ALA A 33 0.80 22.20 16.27
CA ALA A 33 -0.63 22.06 15.98
C ALA A 33 -1.01 22.58 14.59
N ASP A 34 -0.39 23.66 14.13
CA ASP A 34 -0.65 24.26 12.82
C ASP A 34 0.23 23.66 11.71
N TYR A 35 1.36 23.01 12.04
CA TYR A 35 2.17 22.27 11.07
C TYR A 35 1.40 21.10 10.42
N ARG A 36 0.29 20.68 11.04
CA ARG A 36 -0.67 19.74 10.44
C ARG A 36 -1.11 20.13 9.03
N ASP A 37 -1.22 21.44 8.76
CA ASP A 37 -1.74 21.95 7.49
C ASP A 37 -0.67 21.76 6.41
N SER A 38 0.60 22.02 6.72
CA SER A 38 1.72 21.67 5.83
C SER A 38 1.81 20.17 5.53
N ILE A 39 1.53 19.31 6.52
CA ILE A 39 1.46 17.84 6.30
C ILE A 39 0.29 17.50 5.37
N ARG A 40 -0.89 18.09 5.58
CA ARG A 40 -2.05 17.87 4.70
C ARG A 40 -1.73 18.28 3.28
N ASP A 41 -1.24 19.49 3.09
CA ASP A 41 -0.97 20.06 1.76
C ASP A 41 0.09 19.22 1.02
N TYR A 42 1.11 18.72 1.72
CA TYR A 42 2.09 17.78 1.17
C TYR A 42 1.48 16.45 0.72
N VAL A 43 0.61 15.86 1.54
CA VAL A 43 -0.08 14.61 1.19
C VAL A 43 -1.02 14.82 0.00
N ASP A 44 -1.77 15.93 -0.02
CA ASP A 44 -2.70 16.24 -1.09
C ASP A 44 -1.97 16.46 -2.43
N ASP A 45 -0.83 17.16 -2.41
CA ASP A 45 0.05 17.32 -3.58
C ASP A 45 0.56 15.96 -4.10
N ILE A 46 0.99 15.06 -3.21
CA ILE A 46 1.38 13.69 -3.61
C ILE A 46 0.22 12.98 -4.30
N VAL A 47 -0.97 13.01 -3.70
CA VAL A 47 -2.16 12.32 -4.21
C VAL A 47 -2.54 12.86 -5.60
N LEU A 48 -2.55 14.17 -5.77
CA LEU A 48 -2.86 14.84 -7.04
C LEU A 48 -1.87 14.47 -8.15
N LYS A 49 -0.60 14.27 -7.81
CA LYS A 49 0.46 13.91 -8.78
C LYS A 49 0.44 12.43 -9.19
N ARG A 50 -0.37 11.55 -8.57
CA ARG A 50 -0.45 10.13 -8.96
C ARG A 50 -1.36 9.92 -10.16
N THR A 51 -0.81 10.07 -11.36
CA THR A 51 -1.54 9.99 -12.64
C THR A 51 -2.15 8.61 -12.94
N GLY A 52 -1.54 7.52 -12.46
CA GLY A 52 -2.03 6.15 -12.69
C GLY A 52 -3.36 5.79 -12.00
N VAL A 53 -3.84 6.61 -11.05
CA VAL A 53 -5.08 6.32 -10.30
C VAL A 53 -6.31 6.31 -11.20
N SER A 54 -6.37 7.21 -12.19
CA SER A 54 -7.50 7.28 -13.12
C SER A 54 -7.60 6.00 -13.96
N GLU A 55 -6.47 5.47 -14.43
CA GLU A 55 -6.44 4.20 -15.16
C GLU A 55 -6.86 3.02 -14.28
N ILE A 56 -6.39 2.97 -13.03
CA ILE A 56 -6.80 1.95 -12.06
C ILE A 56 -8.32 1.99 -11.84
N HIS A 57 -8.92 3.18 -11.73
CA HIS A 57 -10.38 3.31 -11.56
C HIS A 57 -11.15 2.79 -12.79
N GLN A 58 -10.63 3.01 -14.00
CA GLN A 58 -11.30 2.61 -15.24
C GLN A 58 -11.13 1.12 -15.55
N LYS A 59 -9.93 0.57 -15.35
CA LYS A 59 -9.55 -0.78 -15.81
C LYS A 59 -9.35 -1.79 -14.68
N GLY A 60 -9.28 -1.32 -13.43
CA GLY A 60 -8.98 -2.12 -12.24
C GLY A 60 -7.48 -2.26 -11.97
N LEU A 61 -7.14 -2.46 -10.69
CA LEU A 61 -5.74 -2.59 -10.23
C LEU A 61 -5.01 -3.76 -10.90
N GLY A 62 -5.69 -4.89 -11.12
CA GLY A 62 -5.07 -6.07 -11.74
C GLY A 62 -4.66 -5.83 -13.19
N ALA A 63 -5.47 -5.09 -13.95
CA ALA A 63 -5.11 -4.72 -15.34
C ALA A 63 -3.94 -3.74 -15.36
N PHE A 64 -3.97 -2.72 -14.48
CA PHE A 64 -2.88 -1.75 -14.33
C PHE A 64 -1.57 -2.44 -13.93
N TYR A 65 -1.59 -3.32 -12.93
CA TYR A 65 -0.42 -4.10 -12.52
C TYR A 65 0.15 -4.93 -13.67
N ARG A 66 -0.69 -5.65 -14.42
CA ARG A 66 -0.22 -6.46 -15.56
C ARG A 66 0.44 -5.61 -16.64
N ALA A 67 -0.08 -4.41 -16.92
CA ALA A 67 0.49 -3.49 -17.89
C ALA A 67 1.87 -2.96 -17.47
N HIS A 68 2.06 -2.67 -16.18
CA HIS A 68 3.29 -2.03 -15.66
C HIS A 68 4.26 -2.96 -14.93
N ARG A 69 3.96 -4.27 -14.86
CA ARG A 69 4.79 -5.24 -14.11
C ARG A 69 6.25 -5.20 -14.52
N LYS A 70 6.54 -5.14 -15.82
CA LYS A 70 7.92 -5.11 -16.34
C LYS A 70 8.66 -3.85 -15.91
N ASP A 71 7.96 -2.72 -15.85
CA ASP A 71 8.53 -1.45 -15.41
C ASP A 71 8.88 -1.51 -13.93
N LEU A 72 8.00 -2.10 -13.10
CA LEU A 72 8.22 -2.31 -11.66
C LEU A 72 9.37 -3.29 -11.36
N GLU A 73 9.52 -4.32 -12.19
CA GLU A 73 10.63 -5.28 -12.07
C GLU A 73 11.98 -4.63 -12.45
N LYS A 74 11.98 -3.68 -13.39
CA LYS A 74 13.17 -2.91 -13.79
C LYS A 74 13.50 -1.77 -12.81
N ASN A 75 12.48 -1.06 -12.34
CA ASN A 75 12.58 0.06 -11.41
C ASN A 75 11.52 -0.09 -10.30
N CYS A 76 11.93 -0.74 -9.20
CA CYS A 76 11.06 -0.94 -8.04
C CYS A 76 10.56 0.35 -7.37
N CYS A 77 11.23 1.48 -7.63
CA CYS A 77 10.96 2.76 -7.02
C CYS A 77 10.17 3.72 -7.90
N ASP A 78 9.60 3.26 -9.03
CA ASP A 78 8.78 4.10 -9.90
C ASP A 78 7.53 4.63 -9.16
N ARG A 79 7.63 5.88 -8.67
CA ARG A 79 6.58 6.55 -7.89
C ARG A 79 5.32 6.87 -8.71
N GLY A 80 5.41 6.88 -10.04
CA GLY A 80 4.25 7.02 -10.91
C GLY A 80 3.37 5.77 -10.87
N VAL A 81 4.00 4.60 -10.94
CA VAL A 81 3.31 3.31 -10.93
C VAL A 81 3.03 2.82 -9.51
N ASN A 82 4.07 2.66 -8.67
CA ASN A 82 3.91 2.13 -7.32
C ASN A 82 3.09 3.07 -6.42
N GLY A 83 3.20 4.38 -6.62
CA GLY A 83 2.42 5.38 -5.88
C GLY A 83 0.94 5.35 -6.22
N ALA A 84 0.56 5.09 -7.48
CA ALA A 84 -0.85 4.92 -7.84
C ALA A 84 -1.47 3.69 -7.17
N MET A 85 -0.74 2.57 -7.14
CA MET A 85 -1.16 1.36 -6.42
C MET A 85 -1.22 1.59 -4.90
N ALA A 86 -0.29 2.37 -4.35
CA ALA A 86 -0.24 2.71 -2.94
C ALA A 86 -1.50 3.45 -2.47
N LEU A 87 -2.09 4.30 -3.32
CA LEU A 87 -3.35 4.99 -3.02
C LEU A 87 -4.57 4.05 -2.98
N VAL A 88 -4.56 2.96 -3.74
CA VAL A 88 -5.60 1.92 -3.63
C VAL A 88 -5.46 1.19 -2.30
N LEU A 89 -4.24 0.78 -1.95
CA LEU A 89 -3.98 0.09 -0.69
C LEU A 89 -4.26 0.99 0.52
N LEU A 90 -3.94 2.29 0.42
CA LEU A 90 -4.21 3.28 1.46
C LEU A 90 -5.67 3.26 1.91
N ARG A 91 -6.62 3.18 0.97
CA ARG A 91 -8.05 3.06 1.31
C ARG A 91 -8.36 1.81 2.14
N LEU A 92 -7.73 0.67 1.83
CA LEU A 92 -7.93 -0.56 2.60
C LEU A 92 -7.38 -0.42 4.03
N PHE A 93 -6.21 0.20 4.20
CA PHE A 93 -5.63 0.36 5.53
C PHE A 93 -6.33 1.46 6.36
N GLU A 94 -6.80 2.54 5.73
CA GLU A 94 -7.63 3.56 6.41
C GLU A 94 -9.01 3.02 6.81
N GLU A 95 -9.62 2.11 6.03
CA GLU A 95 -10.89 1.45 6.38
C GLU A 95 -10.77 0.58 7.63
N LYS A 96 -9.65 -0.13 7.79
CA LYS A 96 -9.41 -1.01 8.94
C LYS A 96 -7.91 -1.05 9.29
N PRO A 97 -7.44 -0.17 10.20
CA PRO A 97 -6.02 -0.06 10.57
C PRO A 97 -5.38 -1.35 11.08
N GLU A 98 -6.15 -2.25 11.70
CA GLU A 98 -5.67 -3.56 12.18
C GLU A 98 -5.15 -4.45 11.04
N ARG A 99 -5.47 -4.14 9.78
CA ARG A 99 -4.89 -4.80 8.60
C ARG A 99 -3.37 -4.63 8.54
N TRP A 100 -2.80 -3.59 9.15
CA TRP A 100 -1.34 -3.41 9.25
C TRP A 100 -0.64 -4.57 9.96
N GLU A 101 -1.31 -5.24 10.91
CA GLU A 101 -0.74 -6.41 11.58
C GLU A 101 -0.32 -7.49 10.59
N ALA A 102 -1.08 -7.67 9.50
CA ALA A 102 -0.80 -8.68 8.48
C ALA A 102 0.60 -8.53 7.86
N VAL A 103 1.15 -7.31 7.80
CA VAL A 103 2.46 -7.02 7.23
C VAL A 103 3.60 -7.71 8.01
N ARG A 104 3.39 -8.05 9.29
CA ARG A 104 4.36 -8.79 10.11
C ARG A 104 4.80 -10.12 9.48
N TRP A 105 3.93 -10.76 8.71
CA TRP A 105 4.21 -12.06 8.08
C TRP A 105 4.61 -11.95 6.61
N LEU A 106 4.72 -10.72 6.09
CA LEU A 106 5.02 -10.48 4.67
C LEU A 106 6.38 -11.07 4.27
N ASN A 107 7.40 -10.86 5.10
CA ASN A 107 8.79 -11.28 4.84
C ASN A 107 9.18 -12.53 5.64
N GLY A 108 8.27 -13.52 5.70
CA GLY A 108 8.49 -14.78 6.40
C GLY A 108 9.56 -15.69 5.77
N PRO A 109 9.93 -16.81 6.42
CA PRO A 109 11.07 -17.66 6.03
C PRO A 109 10.98 -18.27 4.62
N LYS A 110 9.77 -18.42 4.08
CA LYS A 110 9.53 -18.97 2.74
C LYS A 110 9.77 -17.96 1.62
N GLN A 111 10.00 -16.68 1.94
CA GLN A 111 10.24 -15.67 0.91
C GLN A 111 11.66 -15.81 0.32
N GLY A 112 11.72 -15.99 -0.99
CA GLY A 112 12.97 -16.04 -1.76
C GLY A 112 13.12 -14.84 -2.69
N LYS A 113 14.36 -14.56 -3.09
CA LYS A 113 14.66 -13.55 -4.12
C LYS A 113 14.20 -14.04 -5.49
N GLY A 114 13.70 -13.13 -6.33
CA GLY A 114 13.36 -13.40 -7.73
C GLY A 114 12.11 -14.28 -7.96
N GLN A 115 11.36 -14.61 -6.91
CA GLN A 115 10.15 -15.40 -7.08
C GLN A 115 9.01 -14.60 -7.74
N PRO A 116 8.08 -15.27 -8.45
CA PRO A 116 6.90 -14.62 -9.00
C PRO A 116 6.05 -13.95 -7.92
N PHE A 117 5.42 -12.82 -8.26
CA PHE A 117 4.61 -12.05 -7.31
C PHE A 117 3.42 -12.86 -6.74
N GLU A 118 2.81 -13.73 -7.54
CA GLU A 118 1.79 -14.66 -7.06
C GLU A 118 2.31 -15.57 -5.95
N LYS A 119 3.49 -16.16 -6.14
CA LYS A 119 4.16 -16.98 -5.11
C LYS A 119 4.49 -16.16 -3.87
N TYR A 120 4.86 -14.89 -4.05
CA TYR A 120 5.11 -13.97 -2.94
C TYR A 120 3.86 -13.71 -2.09
N LEU A 121 2.72 -13.42 -2.71
CA LEU A 121 1.45 -13.25 -2.00
C LEU A 121 0.96 -14.56 -1.39
N ARG A 122 1.18 -15.70 -2.05
CA ARG A 122 0.85 -17.01 -1.51
C ARG A 122 1.66 -17.34 -0.26
N ASN A 123 2.97 -17.10 -0.29
CA ASN A 123 3.84 -17.30 0.87
C ASN A 123 3.43 -16.41 2.06
N TRP A 124 3.05 -15.15 1.78
CA TRP A 124 2.53 -14.25 2.81
C TRP A 124 1.23 -14.78 3.42
N PHE A 125 0.29 -15.23 2.58
CA PHE A 125 -0.97 -15.83 2.99
C PHE A 125 -0.77 -17.09 3.85
N ASP A 126 0.11 -18.00 3.42
CA ASP A 126 0.38 -19.25 4.13
C ASP A 126 1.08 -19.02 5.49
N ALA A 127 1.86 -17.94 5.60
CA ALA A 127 2.56 -17.59 6.84
C ALA A 127 1.68 -16.83 7.85
N ALA A 128 0.62 -16.17 7.39
CA ALA A 128 -0.21 -15.32 8.22
C ALA A 128 -1.25 -16.12 9.04
N PRO A 129 -1.54 -15.69 10.29
CA PRO A 129 -2.65 -16.21 11.07
C PRO A 129 -4.00 -16.08 10.35
N GLU A 130 -4.93 -16.98 10.66
CA GLU A 130 -6.26 -17.08 10.02
C GLU A 130 -7.01 -15.74 9.95
N ARG A 131 -6.96 -14.97 11.04
CA ARG A 131 -7.60 -13.64 11.15
C ARG A 131 -7.16 -12.63 10.07
N HIS A 132 -6.01 -12.83 9.43
CA HIS A 132 -5.49 -11.95 8.38
C HIS A 132 -5.68 -12.49 6.96
N LYS A 133 -6.00 -13.78 6.80
CA LYS A 133 -6.08 -14.44 5.49
C LYS A 133 -7.12 -13.85 4.56
N ALA A 134 -8.31 -13.53 5.10
CA ALA A 134 -9.36 -12.87 4.31
C ALA A 134 -8.91 -11.52 3.72
N PHE A 135 -8.12 -10.76 4.48
CA PHE A 135 -7.54 -9.49 4.00
C PHE A 135 -6.49 -9.74 2.91
N ILE A 136 -5.56 -10.67 3.13
CA ILE A 136 -4.51 -10.98 2.16
C ILE A 136 -5.12 -11.50 0.85
N ARG A 137 -6.16 -12.33 0.93
CA ARG A 137 -6.95 -12.80 -0.23
C ARG A 137 -7.61 -11.64 -0.95
N LYS A 138 -8.29 -10.73 -0.24
CA LYS A 138 -8.89 -9.52 -0.84
C LYS A 138 -7.84 -8.68 -1.57
N LEU A 139 -6.68 -8.46 -0.95
CA LEU A 139 -5.58 -7.70 -1.55
C LEU A 139 -5.05 -8.40 -2.81
N ALA A 140 -4.78 -9.71 -2.75
CA ALA A 140 -4.32 -10.48 -3.90
C ALA A 140 -5.34 -10.42 -5.06
N GLY A 141 -6.63 -10.51 -4.75
CA GLY A 141 -7.71 -10.37 -5.72
C GLY A 141 -7.70 -9.03 -6.46
N LEU A 142 -7.32 -7.93 -5.81
CA LEU A 142 -7.17 -6.63 -6.49
C LEU A 142 -6.08 -6.65 -7.56
N TYR A 143 -5.01 -7.42 -7.37
CA TYR A 143 -3.97 -7.64 -8.36
C TYR A 143 -4.35 -8.69 -9.42
N GLY A 144 -5.56 -9.26 -9.34
CA GLY A 144 -6.02 -10.34 -10.21
C GLY A 144 -5.41 -11.70 -9.88
N ILE A 145 -4.97 -11.91 -8.64
CA ILE A 145 -4.37 -13.15 -8.15
C ILE A 145 -5.36 -13.85 -7.22
N SER A 146 -5.65 -15.12 -7.49
CA SER A 146 -6.51 -15.94 -6.64
C SER A 146 -5.69 -16.71 -5.61
N LEU A 147 -6.12 -16.69 -4.35
CA LEU A 147 -5.55 -17.47 -3.24
C LEU A 147 -6.64 -18.41 -2.71
N PRO A 148 -6.28 -19.53 -2.04
CA PRO A 148 -7.26 -20.50 -1.55
C PRO A 148 -8.28 -19.87 -0.61
N ASP A 149 -9.47 -20.44 -0.59
CA ASP A 149 -10.56 -20.12 0.34
C ASP A 149 -10.23 -20.43 1.80
#